data_AF-A0A8S1HUX7-F1
#
_entry.id   AF-A0A8S1HUX7-F1
#
_cell.length_a   1.000
_cell.length_b   1.000
_cell.length_c   1.000
_cell.angle_alpha   90.00
_cell.angle_beta   90.00
_cell.angle_gamma   90.00
#
_symmetry.space_group_name_H-M   'P 1'
#
loop_
_entity.id
_entity.type
_entity.pdbx_description
1 polymer ?
#
loop_
_entity_poly.entity_id
_entity_poly.type
_entity_poly.pdbx_seq_one_letter_code
_entity_poly.pdbx_strand_id
1 'polypeptide(L)'
;MLEGKERRVIEISCRRRPLPIYPRCRIDLLAFLRSLFLFAPCVFSQISAPYHYEIGWNFGSLLPFTSFFYVAEAMNGAVIENLSNRKLFVLLISLFFVQTLFFVVGAYYAPSPSTFMEFDMIKCNDPTRGKSGEWFQRENCQLIDDLSQFTPSSFDLREIVFVAKMPHSREGVELEYSPWFQFLLGILHVDVEYSDHFKYVAPATLLLEVRMGYRDKKWGRNEWAELARSNVTRTLECRIEENNKKEGRAYDCDVLDLFEFGSNSYPFYLINIRIPINQAECRYSPASPNCQIGRIVGLRLIEIHQNGGFTLIWLWLKTALTPIVIASLWWYWKRIEQLARKPLLLEKAIMMLGVSLAVLDFPLEWASLSLHMPLLLLASDLRQGLFYTILFAFWLIFAGEHLIDDTTRNNIMSYRFNLSFIGVASAALMIYDVVERGVQLYNPFYSVWASDSGARLAYAAILVGVVCTAFYFAFLMSKIIKVWLTIRKKRAAQLYRTCENRRLKVEVVIYRFKFLMCFTLVCAGATIVGYFMKQYGEAQIHSDEAQDSLLVSSTSGFFTGVFGMWNIYVLLLLAMYAPSHKVYAGASQLVDEADEMLNEGTESNPLTTFLKPATD
;
A
#
# COMPACT_ATOMS: atom_id res chain seq x y z
N MET A 1 67.92 24.30 -8.71
CA MET A 1 68.08 23.65 -7.39
C MET A 1 67.43 22.29 -7.47
N LEU A 2 68.26 21.25 -7.32
CA LEU A 2 67.95 19.83 -7.38
C LEU A 2 67.22 19.35 -6.11
N GLU A 3 66.46 18.25 -6.28
CA GLU A 3 66.18 17.14 -5.33
C GLU A 3 65.47 17.46 -4.00
N GLY A 4 64.59 16.62 -3.43
CA GLY A 4 64.29 15.21 -3.68
C GLY A 4 63.05 14.76 -2.87
N LYS A 5 62.58 13.56 -3.21
CA LYS A 5 61.27 12.95 -2.96
C LYS A 5 61.46 11.77 -2.00
N GLU A 6 60.63 11.60 -0.96
CA GLU A 6 60.53 10.29 -0.30
C GLU A 6 59.14 9.90 0.26
N ARG A 7 58.60 8.87 -0.42
CA ARG A 7 57.74 7.73 -0.02
C ARG A 7 56.85 7.83 1.23
N ARG A 8 55.52 7.76 1.00
CA ARG A 8 54.60 7.05 1.89
C ARG A 8 54.41 5.61 1.40
N VAL A 9 54.87 4.66 2.20
CA VAL A 9 54.66 3.22 2.06
C VAL A 9 53.21 2.90 2.43
N ILE A 10 52.47 2.25 1.53
CA ILE A 10 51.18 1.63 1.83
C ILE A 10 51.49 0.19 2.21
N GLU A 11 51.47 -0.09 3.52
CA GLU A 11 51.57 -1.45 4.04
C GLU A 11 50.18 -2.10 4.02
N ILE A 12 50.00 -3.05 3.10
CA ILE A 12 48.82 -3.91 3.04
C ILE A 12 49.01 -5.01 4.08
N SER A 13 48.38 -4.88 5.25
CA SER A 13 48.30 -5.97 6.23
C SER A 13 46.95 -6.67 6.14
N CYS A 14 46.96 -7.85 5.50
CA CYS A 14 45.87 -8.81 5.50
C CYS A 14 45.60 -9.32 6.93
N ARG A 15 44.48 -8.92 7.54
CA ARG A 15 43.93 -9.63 8.71
C ARG A 15 42.61 -10.32 8.34
N ARG A 16 42.64 -11.65 8.41
CA ARG A 16 41.56 -12.60 8.20
C ARG A 16 40.30 -12.21 8.99
N ARG A 17 39.16 -12.04 8.30
CA ARG A 17 37.83 -12.08 8.93
C ARG A 17 37.43 -13.55 9.15
N PRO A 18 36.95 -13.95 10.34
CA PRO A 18 36.16 -15.18 10.45
C PRO A 18 34.74 -14.93 9.92
N LEU A 19 34.19 -15.94 9.25
CA LEU A 19 32.84 -15.99 8.68
C LEU A 19 31.75 -15.76 9.75
N PRO A 20 30.67 -15.03 9.46
CA PRO A 20 29.44 -15.14 10.22
C PRO A 20 28.66 -16.38 9.76
N ILE A 21 28.36 -17.26 10.71
CA ILE A 21 27.42 -18.35 10.59
C ILE A 21 26.02 -17.77 10.89
N TYR A 22 25.09 -17.98 9.96
CA TYR A 22 23.68 -17.51 9.86
C TYR A 22 23.43 -16.08 9.32
N PRO A 23 22.68 -15.93 8.20
CA PRO A 23 22.31 -14.63 7.66
C PRO A 23 21.07 -14.08 8.39
N ARG A 24 21.22 -12.93 9.05
CA ARG A 24 20.08 -12.06 9.37
C ARG A 24 19.48 -11.54 8.07
N CYS A 25 18.22 -11.89 7.80
CA CYS A 25 17.40 -11.24 6.79
C CYS A 25 16.96 -9.86 7.31
N ARG A 26 17.88 -8.89 7.31
CA ARG A 26 17.48 -7.48 7.20
C ARG A 26 17.05 -7.37 5.74
N ILE A 27 15.75 -7.23 5.46
CA ILE A 27 15.31 -6.80 4.12
C ILE A 27 15.83 -5.37 4.00
N ASP A 28 17.04 -5.26 3.48
CA ASP A 28 17.60 -4.02 3.01
C ASP A 28 16.69 -3.62 1.84
N LEU A 29 15.69 -2.78 2.09
CA LEU A 29 14.72 -2.34 1.09
C LEU A 29 15.46 -1.74 -0.13
N LEU A 30 16.68 -1.23 0.08
CA LEU A 30 17.62 -0.78 -0.94
C LEU A 30 18.25 -1.94 -1.75
N ALA A 31 18.50 -3.10 -1.15
CA ALA A 31 18.91 -4.32 -1.87
C ALA A 31 17.72 -4.98 -2.59
N PHE A 32 16.52 -4.93 -2.01
CA PHE A 32 15.27 -5.36 -2.65
C PHE A 32 14.93 -4.46 -3.86
N LEU A 33 15.09 -3.14 -3.72
CA LEU A 33 14.97 -2.18 -4.82
C LEU A 33 16.10 -2.35 -5.85
N ARG A 34 17.36 -2.60 -5.45
CA ARG A 34 18.42 -2.96 -6.40
C ARG A 34 18.10 -4.24 -7.18
N SER A 35 17.42 -5.21 -6.57
CA SER A 35 16.97 -6.44 -7.23
C SER A 35 15.84 -6.19 -8.23
N LEU A 36 14.92 -5.26 -7.92
CA LEU A 36 13.87 -4.78 -8.84
C LEU A 36 14.45 -3.90 -9.98
N PHE A 37 15.44 -3.05 -9.69
CA PHE A 37 16.10 -2.18 -10.65
C PHE A 37 17.12 -2.88 -11.53
N LEU A 38 17.62 -4.07 -11.16
CA LEU A 38 18.50 -4.88 -12.01
C LEU A 38 17.77 -5.53 -13.21
N PHE A 39 16.44 -5.56 -13.22
CA PHE A 39 15.65 -5.98 -14.39
C PHE A 39 15.26 -4.81 -15.32
N ALA A 40 15.56 -3.57 -14.95
CA ALA A 40 15.28 -2.37 -15.75
C ALA A 40 16.41 -1.87 -16.69
N PRO A 41 17.73 -2.21 -16.58
CA PRO A 41 18.74 -1.58 -17.45
C PRO A 41 18.93 -2.32 -18.78
N CYS A 42 18.42 -3.54 -18.95
CA CYS A 42 18.61 -4.30 -20.19
C CYS A 42 17.82 -3.74 -21.39
N VAL A 43 16.89 -2.80 -21.20
CA VAL A 43 16.22 -2.10 -22.32
C VAL A 43 16.94 -0.80 -22.72
N PHE A 44 17.85 -0.27 -21.87
CA PHE A 44 18.60 0.96 -22.17
C PHE A 44 20.10 0.78 -22.43
N SER A 45 20.67 -0.41 -22.20
CA SER A 45 22.12 -0.66 -22.38
C SER A 45 22.52 -1.26 -23.75
N GLN A 46 21.60 -1.37 -24.72
CA GLN A 46 21.91 -1.94 -26.05
C GLN A 46 22.18 -0.88 -27.14
N ILE A 47 22.48 0.36 -26.74
CA ILE A 47 22.90 1.43 -27.67
C ILE A 47 24.12 2.14 -27.09
N SER A 48 25.29 1.49 -27.10
CA SER A 48 26.57 2.22 -27.09
C SER A 48 27.77 1.30 -27.32
N ALA A 49 28.52 1.64 -28.38
CA ALA A 49 29.90 1.29 -28.73
C ALA A 49 30.11 0.22 -29.83
N PRO A 50 31.18 0.34 -30.64
CA PRO A 50 31.44 1.48 -31.53
C PRO A 50 31.88 1.00 -32.92
N TYR A 51 31.27 1.48 -34.01
CA TYR A 51 31.93 1.50 -35.32
C TYR A 51 31.57 2.78 -36.05
N HIS A 52 32.60 3.60 -36.26
CA HIS A 52 32.63 4.75 -37.15
C HIS A 52 32.15 4.36 -38.56
N TYR A 53 31.24 5.14 -39.14
CA TYR A 53 31.52 5.92 -40.35
C TYR A 53 30.46 7.00 -40.51
N GLU A 54 30.94 8.19 -40.86
CA GLU A 54 30.23 9.46 -40.97
C GLU A 54 29.05 9.42 -41.94
N ILE A 55 28.02 10.23 -41.68
CA ILE A 55 27.40 11.19 -42.62
C ILE A 55 26.51 12.14 -41.78
N GLY A 56 26.69 13.45 -42.00
CA GLY A 56 26.33 14.54 -41.10
C GLY A 56 24.83 14.73 -40.79
N TRP A 57 24.58 15.18 -39.56
CA TRP A 57 23.29 15.69 -39.10
C TRP A 57 23.21 17.18 -39.39
N ASN A 58 22.37 17.56 -40.36
CA ASN A 58 21.94 18.94 -40.56
C ASN A 58 20.77 19.21 -39.59
N PHE A 59 21.00 20.09 -38.61
CA PHE A 59 19.98 20.58 -37.69
C PHE A 59 19.10 21.59 -38.43
N GLY A 60 17.86 21.19 -38.75
CA GLY A 60 16.90 22.10 -39.37
C GLY A 60 15.63 21.41 -39.85
N SER A 61 14.68 21.19 -38.95
CA SER A 61 13.22 21.19 -39.24
C SER A 61 12.41 20.83 -37.98
N LEU A 62 12.13 21.87 -37.19
CA LEU A 62 10.95 21.92 -36.33
C LEU A 62 9.70 21.85 -37.22
N LEU A 63 8.88 20.81 -37.00
CA LEU A 63 7.45 20.65 -37.30
C LEU A 63 6.90 21.11 -38.68
N PRO A 64 5.98 20.32 -39.24
CA PRO A 64 4.59 20.72 -39.01
C PRO A 64 3.73 19.57 -38.47
N PHE A 65 3.13 19.84 -37.32
CA PHE A 65 1.99 19.12 -36.76
C PHE A 65 0.71 19.57 -37.50
N THR A 66 0.64 19.38 -38.82
CA THR A 66 -0.58 19.63 -39.59
C THR A 66 -0.61 18.72 -40.81
N SER A 67 -1.79 18.11 -41.02
CA SER A 67 -2.19 17.34 -42.20
C SER A 67 -1.90 15.83 -42.13
N PHE A 68 -2.77 15.09 -41.46
CA PHE A 68 -3.25 13.83 -42.03
C PHE A 68 -4.77 13.75 -41.85
N PHE A 69 -5.42 13.51 -42.98
CA PHE A 69 -6.82 13.75 -43.29
C PHE A 69 -7.81 12.84 -42.55
N TYR A 70 -9.02 13.38 -42.44
CA TYR A 70 -10.30 12.70 -42.24
C TYR A 70 -10.37 11.32 -42.91
N VAL A 71 -10.80 10.30 -42.17
CA VAL A 71 -11.97 9.44 -42.47
C VAL A 71 -12.39 8.80 -41.14
N ALA A 72 -13.62 9.08 -40.70
CA ALA A 72 -14.28 8.37 -39.63
C ALA A 72 -15.45 7.62 -40.26
N GLU A 73 -15.32 6.31 -40.47
CA GLU A 73 -16.47 5.50 -40.89
C GLU A 73 -16.44 4.04 -40.40
N ALA A 74 -17.62 3.66 -39.88
CA ALA A 74 -18.25 2.36 -39.69
C ALA A 74 -17.47 1.19 -39.02
N MET A 75 -17.59 1.07 -37.70
CA MET A 75 -17.78 -0.22 -37.01
C MET A 75 -18.66 -0.01 -35.76
N ASN A 76 -19.40 -1.04 -35.33
CA ASN A 76 -20.01 -1.12 -33.99
C ASN A 76 -18.91 -1.16 -32.92
N GLY A 77 -18.27 -0.02 -32.71
CA GLY A 77 -17.03 0.15 -31.99
C GLY A 77 -17.20 0.75 -30.59
N ALA A 78 -16.25 0.52 -29.69
CA ALA A 78 -16.25 1.21 -28.40
C ALA A 78 -16.02 2.72 -28.56
N VAL A 79 -16.39 3.54 -27.57
CA VAL A 79 -16.33 5.01 -27.65
C VAL A 79 -14.95 5.52 -28.10
N ILE A 80 -13.86 4.91 -27.64
CA ILE A 80 -12.48 5.23 -28.03
C ILE A 80 -12.21 5.14 -29.54
N GLU A 81 -12.93 4.30 -30.27
CA GLU A 81 -12.80 4.17 -31.74
C GLU A 81 -13.42 5.34 -32.49
N ASN A 82 -14.47 5.91 -31.91
CA ASN A 82 -15.29 6.94 -32.56
C ASN A 82 -14.97 8.35 -32.04
N LEU A 83 -13.98 8.48 -31.15
CA LEU A 83 -13.60 9.74 -30.53
C LEU A 83 -12.53 10.44 -31.38
N SER A 84 -12.80 11.69 -31.76
CA SER A 84 -11.80 12.54 -32.41
C SER A 84 -10.64 12.86 -31.45
N ASN A 85 -9.40 12.95 -31.97
CA ASN A 85 -8.22 13.38 -31.21
C ASN A 85 -8.43 14.69 -30.44
N ARG A 86 -9.20 15.64 -31.00
CA ARG A 86 -9.53 16.90 -30.30
C ARG A 86 -10.36 16.65 -29.05
N LYS A 87 -11.37 15.78 -29.15
CA LYS A 87 -12.23 15.42 -28.01
C LYS A 87 -11.46 14.62 -26.97
N LEU A 88 -10.57 13.72 -27.40
CA LEU A 88 -9.70 12.98 -26.50
C LEU A 88 -8.79 13.93 -25.71
N PHE A 89 -8.17 14.87 -26.40
CA PHE A 89 -7.27 15.84 -25.77
C PHE A 89 -7.99 16.72 -24.76
N VAL A 90 -9.18 17.24 -25.10
CA VAL A 90 -10.02 18.01 -24.17
C VAL A 90 -10.39 17.18 -22.95
N LEU A 91 -10.76 15.91 -23.15
CA LEU A 91 -11.09 15.00 -22.06
C LEU A 91 -9.89 14.74 -21.15
N LEU A 92 -8.71 14.47 -21.71
CA LEU A 92 -7.48 14.24 -20.93
C LEU A 92 -7.05 15.47 -20.14
N ILE A 93 -7.14 16.67 -20.73
CA ILE A 93 -6.88 17.92 -20.02
C ILE A 93 -7.88 18.12 -18.89
N SER A 94 -9.16 17.89 -19.13
CA SER A 94 -10.19 17.98 -18.09
C SER A 94 -9.90 17.03 -16.94
N LEU A 95 -9.53 15.78 -17.23
CA LEU A 95 -9.17 14.80 -16.20
C LEU A 95 -7.89 15.16 -15.47
N PHE A 96 -6.91 15.76 -16.16
CA PHE A 96 -5.71 16.28 -15.52
C PHE A 96 -6.04 17.38 -14.51
N PHE A 97 -6.93 18.33 -14.85
CA PHE A 97 -7.38 19.35 -13.90
C PHE A 97 -8.12 18.76 -12.69
N VAL A 98 -9.00 17.76 -12.92
CA VAL A 98 -9.67 17.05 -11.83
C VAL A 98 -8.65 16.32 -10.95
N GLN A 99 -7.63 15.70 -11.54
CA GLN A 99 -6.54 15.06 -10.81
C GLN A 99 -5.74 16.06 -9.97
N THR A 100 -5.41 17.22 -10.53
CA THR A 100 -4.74 18.31 -9.79
C THR A 100 -5.61 18.78 -8.62
N LEU A 101 -6.93 18.87 -8.80
CA LEU A 101 -7.85 19.23 -7.72
C LEU A 101 -7.77 18.24 -6.55
N PHE A 102 -7.71 16.92 -6.80
CA PHE A 102 -7.53 15.94 -5.72
C PHE A 102 -6.25 16.14 -4.92
N PHE A 103 -5.14 16.45 -5.59
CA PHE A 103 -3.87 16.78 -4.92
C PHE A 103 -3.99 18.07 -4.10
N VAL A 104 -4.58 19.12 -4.66
CA VAL A 104 -4.77 20.41 -3.99
C VAL A 104 -5.68 20.27 -2.77
N VAL A 105 -6.77 19.49 -2.86
CA VAL A 105 -7.67 19.22 -1.73
C VAL A 105 -6.91 18.57 -0.58
N GLY A 106 -6.10 17.54 -0.85
CA GLY A 106 -5.31 16.91 0.20
C GLY A 106 -4.21 17.81 0.75
N ALA A 107 -3.47 18.52 -0.10
CA ALA A 107 -2.33 19.32 0.32
C ALA A 107 -2.70 20.59 1.11
N TYR A 108 -3.80 21.26 0.73
CA TYR A 108 -4.17 22.55 1.34
C TYR A 108 -5.28 22.45 2.39
N TYR A 109 -6.22 21.50 2.23
CA TYR A 109 -7.37 21.41 3.12
C TYR A 109 -7.25 20.25 4.11
N ALA A 110 -6.54 19.17 3.77
CA ALA A 110 -6.41 18.03 4.66
C ALA A 110 -5.13 18.11 5.51
N PRO A 111 -5.22 17.98 6.84
CA PRO A 111 -4.05 17.91 7.70
C PRO A 111 -3.30 16.59 7.46
N SER A 112 -2.17 16.42 8.14
CA SER A 112 -1.42 15.16 8.10
C SER A 112 -2.35 13.96 8.40
N PRO A 113 -2.23 12.84 7.68
CA PRO A 113 -3.14 11.71 7.85
C PRO A 113 -3.14 11.12 9.26
N SER A 114 -1.97 11.10 9.90
CA SER A 114 -1.78 10.67 11.27
C SER A 114 -1.04 11.73 12.08
N THR A 115 -1.22 11.64 13.38
CA THR A 115 -0.51 12.40 14.41
C THR A 115 -0.11 11.44 15.52
N PHE A 116 0.93 11.79 16.27
CA PHE A 116 1.40 10.98 17.38
C PHE A 116 1.50 11.81 18.65
N MET A 117 1.41 11.12 19.78
CA MET A 117 1.57 11.68 21.12
C MET A 117 2.48 10.77 21.93
N GLU A 118 3.47 11.36 22.59
CA GLU A 118 4.40 10.63 23.45
C GLU A 118 4.00 10.78 24.92
N PHE A 119 4.03 9.66 25.65
CA PHE A 119 3.67 9.57 27.05
C PHE A 119 4.81 8.93 27.82
N ASP A 120 5.49 9.72 28.64
CA ASP A 120 6.35 9.20 29.69
C ASP A 120 5.47 8.55 30.76
N MET A 121 5.60 7.24 30.91
CA MET A 121 4.74 6.51 31.84
C MET A 121 5.10 6.85 33.28
N ILE A 122 4.12 7.27 34.07
CA ILE A 122 4.32 7.51 35.50
C ILE A 122 4.51 6.18 36.22
N LYS A 123 5.36 6.17 37.23
CA LYS A 123 5.66 4.98 38.03
C LYS A 123 4.89 5.06 39.33
N CYS A 124 4.15 4.02 39.62
CA CYS A 124 3.22 3.94 40.74
C CYS A 124 3.53 2.77 41.66
N ASN A 125 3.47 3.01 42.96
CA ASN A 125 3.56 1.95 43.97
C ASN A 125 2.18 1.35 44.27
N ASP A 126 2.05 0.05 44.08
CA ASP A 126 0.89 -0.78 44.40
C ASP A 126 1.26 -1.82 45.47
N PRO A 127 1.02 -1.54 46.77
CA PRO A 127 1.34 -2.47 47.85
C PRO A 127 0.53 -3.78 47.77
N THR A 128 -0.59 -3.79 47.04
CA THR A 128 -1.46 -4.97 46.90
C THR A 128 -0.97 -5.94 45.82
N ARG A 129 0.06 -5.57 45.05
CA ARG A 129 0.65 -6.39 43.98
C ARG A 129 -0.38 -6.84 42.94
N GLY A 130 -1.32 -5.96 42.62
CA GLY A 130 -2.40 -6.21 41.67
C GLY A 130 -3.60 -7.01 42.18
N LYS A 131 -3.62 -7.39 43.46
CA LYS A 131 -4.75 -8.16 44.04
C LYS A 131 -6.00 -7.31 44.24
N SER A 132 -5.87 -6.01 44.46
CA SER A 132 -7.04 -5.11 44.61
C SER A 132 -7.80 -4.91 43.29
N GLY A 133 -7.13 -5.07 42.15
CA GLY A 133 -7.71 -4.79 40.83
C GLY A 133 -7.92 -3.30 40.55
N GLU A 134 -7.49 -2.41 41.44
CA GLU A 134 -7.66 -0.96 41.32
C GLU A 134 -6.96 -0.37 40.09
N TRP A 135 -7.49 0.75 39.61
CA TRP A 135 -6.93 1.53 38.52
C TRP A 135 -6.05 2.65 39.07
N PHE A 136 -4.75 2.56 38.81
CA PHE A 136 -3.78 3.59 39.15
C PHE A 136 -3.78 4.70 38.11
N GLN A 137 -3.77 5.95 38.56
CA GLN A 137 -3.59 7.18 37.79
C GLN A 137 -2.89 8.21 38.66
N ARG A 138 -2.45 9.33 38.09
CA ARG A 138 -1.62 10.32 38.80
C ARG A 138 -2.25 10.82 40.11
N GLU A 139 -3.57 10.93 40.17
CA GLU A 139 -4.31 11.50 41.31
C GLU A 139 -4.50 10.53 42.48
N ASN A 140 -4.45 9.21 42.25
CA ASN A 140 -4.74 8.19 43.27
C ASN A 140 -3.56 7.25 43.55
N CYS A 141 -2.38 7.58 43.03
CA CYS A 141 -1.18 6.75 43.09
C CYS A 141 -0.10 7.39 43.96
N GLN A 142 0.62 6.54 44.72
CA GLN A 142 1.90 6.92 45.33
C GLN A 142 2.99 6.90 44.27
N LEU A 143 3.45 8.09 43.86
CA LEU A 143 4.41 8.26 42.78
C LEU A 143 5.81 7.78 43.18
N ILE A 144 6.49 7.16 42.23
CA ILE A 144 7.91 6.77 42.31
C ILE A 144 8.68 7.64 41.32
N ASP A 145 9.42 8.63 41.80
CA ASP A 145 10.17 9.54 40.93
C ASP A 145 11.32 8.80 40.22
N ASP A 146 12.14 8.07 40.98
CA ASP A 146 13.24 7.27 40.47
C ASP A 146 13.16 5.82 40.98
N LEU A 147 13.25 4.86 40.06
CA LEU A 147 13.29 3.44 40.38
C LEU A 147 14.53 3.06 41.18
N SER A 148 15.62 3.83 41.06
CA SER A 148 16.87 3.55 41.78
C SER A 148 16.74 3.74 43.31
N GLN A 149 15.84 4.63 43.73
CA GLN A 149 15.60 4.96 45.14
C GLN A 149 14.48 4.12 45.75
N PHE A 150 13.71 3.41 44.92
CA PHE A 150 12.60 2.59 45.36
C PHE A 150 13.08 1.20 45.78
N THR A 151 12.86 0.84 47.05
CA THR A 151 13.15 -0.49 47.57
C THR A 151 11.87 -1.33 47.58
N PRO A 152 11.71 -2.30 46.66
CA PRO A 152 10.51 -3.12 46.59
C PRO A 152 10.43 -4.08 47.79
N SER A 153 9.23 -4.36 48.28
CA SER A 153 9.01 -5.29 49.40
C SER A 153 9.11 -6.76 48.97
N SER A 154 9.02 -7.03 47.67
CA SER A 154 9.11 -8.35 47.06
C SER A 154 9.96 -8.35 45.79
N PHE A 155 10.66 -9.45 45.55
CA PHE A 155 11.47 -9.67 44.35
C PHE A 155 10.66 -9.82 43.04
N ASP A 156 9.33 -9.97 43.12
CA ASP A 156 8.45 -10.08 41.94
C ASP A 156 8.19 -8.72 41.26
N LEU A 157 8.54 -7.59 41.91
CA LEU A 157 8.40 -6.23 41.38
C LEU A 157 6.99 -5.82 40.89
N ARG A 158 5.95 -6.65 41.11
CA ARG A 158 4.53 -6.36 40.82
C ARG A 158 3.97 -5.14 41.56
N GLU A 159 4.72 -4.63 42.53
CA GLU A 159 4.44 -3.39 43.25
C GLU A 159 4.63 -2.16 42.37
N ILE A 160 5.42 -2.26 41.29
CA ILE A 160 5.64 -1.15 40.36
C ILE A 160 4.63 -1.28 39.22
N VAL A 161 3.85 -0.22 39.03
CA VAL A 161 2.89 -0.09 37.93
C VAL A 161 3.30 1.12 37.09
N PHE A 162 3.54 0.90 35.80
CA PHE A 162 3.73 1.98 34.84
C PHE A 162 2.37 2.38 34.28
N VAL A 163 2.05 3.67 34.35
CA VAL A 163 0.72 4.19 34.00
C VAL A 163 0.83 5.24 32.91
N ALA A 164 0.00 5.10 31.88
CA ALA A 164 -0.22 6.12 30.86
C ALA A 164 -1.71 6.43 30.75
N LYS A 165 -2.07 7.71 30.91
CA LYS A 165 -3.42 8.21 30.67
C LYS A 165 -3.44 8.95 29.33
N MET A 166 -4.33 8.53 28.44
CA MET A 166 -4.46 9.08 27.10
C MET A 166 -5.87 9.64 26.88
N PRO A 167 -6.00 10.81 26.23
CA PRO A 167 -4.94 11.67 25.72
C PRO A 167 -4.27 12.51 26.83
N HIS A 168 -3.21 13.26 26.48
CA HIS A 168 -2.47 14.12 27.43
C HIS A 168 -3.34 15.30 27.91
N SER A 169 -3.09 15.78 29.14
CA SER A 169 -3.68 17.04 29.59
C SER A 169 -2.80 18.21 29.16
N ARG A 170 -3.36 19.17 28.42
CA ARG A 170 -2.62 20.35 27.94
C ARG A 170 -3.15 21.59 28.64
N GLU A 171 -2.25 22.36 29.27
CA GLU A 171 -2.59 23.64 29.92
C GLU A 171 -3.72 23.53 30.97
N GLY A 172 -3.79 22.40 31.68
CA GLY A 172 -4.83 22.13 32.68
C GLY A 172 -6.18 21.71 32.10
N VAL A 173 -6.29 21.56 30.77
CA VAL A 173 -7.46 21.01 30.09
C VAL A 173 -7.21 19.52 29.80
N GLU A 174 -8.18 18.67 30.12
CA GLU A 174 -8.17 17.27 29.73
C GLU A 174 -8.64 17.18 28.27
N LEU A 175 -7.74 16.77 27.37
CA LEU A 175 -8.11 16.55 25.98
C LEU A 175 -9.01 15.31 25.88
N GLU A 176 -9.80 15.22 24.80
CA GLU A 176 -10.70 14.09 24.56
C GLU A 176 -10.42 13.50 23.19
N TYR A 177 -10.34 12.17 23.12
CA TYR A 177 -10.40 11.50 21.83
C TYR A 177 -11.80 11.57 21.24
N SER A 178 -11.87 11.46 19.91
CA SER A 178 -13.10 11.50 19.16
C SER A 178 -13.19 10.30 18.20
N PRO A 179 -14.41 9.80 17.90
CA PRO A 179 -14.61 8.76 16.86
C PRO A 179 -14.08 9.12 15.47
N TRP A 180 -13.80 10.40 15.21
CA TRP A 180 -13.12 10.86 14.00
C TRP A 180 -11.68 10.33 13.86
N PHE A 181 -11.07 9.91 14.97
CA PHE A 181 -9.78 9.25 15.00
C PHE A 181 -9.98 7.76 14.76
N GLN A 182 -10.05 7.35 13.49
CA GLN A 182 -10.55 6.02 13.09
C GLN A 182 -9.75 4.84 13.65
N PHE A 183 -8.48 5.02 14.02
CA PHE A 183 -7.68 4.00 14.67
C PHE A 183 -6.81 4.62 15.77
N LEU A 184 -6.34 3.76 16.67
CA LEU A 184 -5.43 4.12 17.76
C LEU A 184 -4.38 3.02 17.89
N LEU A 185 -3.11 3.35 17.66
CA LEU A 185 -1.97 2.44 17.74
C LEU A 185 -1.10 2.87 18.93
N GLY A 186 -0.60 1.91 19.70
CA GLY A 186 0.35 2.15 20.79
C GLY A 186 1.63 1.37 20.57
N ILE A 187 2.75 2.09 20.56
CA ILE A 187 4.10 1.55 20.47
C ILE A 187 4.81 1.83 21.80
N LEU A 188 5.42 0.82 22.39
CA LEU A 188 6.15 0.91 23.64
C LEU A 188 7.66 1.02 23.36
N HIS A 189 8.28 2.04 23.92
CA HIS A 189 9.72 2.20 23.98
C HIS A 189 10.19 1.96 25.42
N VAL A 190 11.13 1.03 25.60
CA VAL A 190 11.66 0.66 26.92
C VAL A 190 13.00 1.35 27.13
N ASP A 191 13.09 2.22 28.13
CA ASP A 191 14.34 2.92 28.43
C ASP A 191 15.19 2.04 29.37
N VAL A 192 16.25 1.46 28.81
CA VAL A 192 17.20 0.59 29.51
C VAL A 192 18.54 1.31 29.64
N GLU A 193 19.10 1.32 30.84
CA GLU A 193 20.45 1.85 31.10
C GLU A 193 21.48 0.74 31.27
N TYR A 194 22.71 1.03 30.86
CA TYR A 194 23.86 0.20 31.15
C TYR A 194 24.14 0.21 32.65
N SER A 195 24.19 -1.00 33.21
CA SER A 195 24.62 -1.22 34.58
C SER A 195 25.58 -2.40 34.68
N ASP A 196 26.65 -2.25 35.47
CA ASP A 196 27.60 -3.32 35.76
C ASP A 196 26.96 -4.47 36.56
N HIS A 197 25.92 -4.19 37.33
CA HIS A 197 25.19 -5.17 38.14
C HIS A 197 24.06 -5.86 37.36
N PHE A 198 23.26 -5.07 36.64
CA PHE A 198 22.08 -5.55 35.91
C PHE A 198 22.35 -5.52 34.40
N LYS A 199 23.11 -6.52 33.94
CA LYS A 199 23.50 -6.60 32.53
C LYS A 199 22.35 -7.09 31.66
N TYR A 200 22.06 -6.35 30.60
CA TYR A 200 21.20 -6.81 29.51
C TYR A 200 21.93 -7.86 28.66
N VAL A 201 21.25 -8.97 28.36
CA VAL A 201 21.77 -10.04 27.50
C VAL A 201 20.83 -10.23 26.32
N ALA A 202 21.32 -9.97 25.11
CA ALA A 202 20.52 -10.06 23.89
C ALA A 202 20.40 -11.51 23.36
N PRO A 203 19.24 -11.93 22.83
CA PRO A 203 17.92 -11.30 22.93
C PRO A 203 17.24 -11.61 24.27
N ALA A 204 16.48 -10.65 24.82
CA ALA A 204 15.76 -10.85 26.09
C ALA A 204 14.24 -10.90 25.87
N THR A 205 13.56 -11.83 26.54
CA THR A 205 12.09 -11.91 26.52
C THR A 205 11.49 -11.02 27.60
N LEU A 206 10.66 -10.07 27.19
CA LEU A 206 9.93 -9.14 28.05
C LEU A 206 8.48 -9.61 28.18
N LEU A 207 8.05 -9.95 29.41
CA LEU A 207 6.66 -10.25 29.74
C LEU A 207 6.02 -9.04 30.41
N LEU A 208 4.99 -8.52 29.76
CA LEU A 208 4.21 -7.36 30.21
C LEU A 208 2.82 -7.82 30.65
N GLU A 209 2.43 -7.49 31.86
CA GLU A 209 1.03 -7.62 32.29
C GLU A 209 0.33 -6.30 32.01
N VAL A 210 -0.48 -6.27 30.96
CA VAL A 210 -1.10 -5.05 30.46
C VAL A 210 -2.58 -5.06 30.78
N ARG A 211 -3.05 -3.98 31.40
CA ARG A 211 -4.46 -3.68 31.61
C ARG A 211 -4.78 -2.35 30.96
N MET A 212 -5.77 -2.35 30.09
CA MET A 212 -6.31 -1.12 29.53
C MET A 212 -7.73 -0.92 30.01
N GLY A 213 -7.98 0.28 30.54
CA GLY A 213 -9.29 0.77 30.88
C GLY A 213 -9.72 1.87 29.93
N TYR A 214 -11.04 2.07 29.83
CA TYR A 214 -11.65 3.20 29.15
C TYR A 214 -12.60 3.92 30.11
N ARG A 215 -12.86 5.19 29.81
CA ARG A 215 -13.81 6.00 30.56
C ARG A 215 -14.66 6.82 29.61
N ASP A 216 -15.96 6.84 29.86
CA ASP A 216 -16.91 7.71 29.16
C ASP A 216 -16.93 9.10 29.80
N LYS A 217 -17.29 10.13 29.03
CA LYS A 217 -17.37 11.52 29.46
C LYS A 217 -18.36 11.74 30.61
N LYS A 218 -19.39 10.89 30.71
CA LYS A 218 -20.43 10.98 31.75
C LYS A 218 -20.00 10.42 33.10
N TRP A 219 -18.91 9.66 33.16
CA TRP A 219 -18.48 8.95 34.36
C TRP A 219 -17.57 9.82 35.23
N GLY A 220 -17.50 9.49 36.52
CA GLY A 220 -16.60 10.15 37.46
C GLY A 220 -15.13 10.02 37.04
N ARG A 221 -14.26 10.96 37.46
CA ARG A 221 -12.84 10.98 37.05
C ARG A 221 -12.06 9.70 37.39
N ASN A 222 -12.50 8.94 38.38
CA ASN A 222 -11.82 7.73 38.86
C ASN A 222 -12.58 6.44 38.46
N GLU A 223 -13.68 6.56 37.72
CA GLU A 223 -14.49 5.43 37.30
C GLU A 223 -14.00 4.92 35.94
N TRP A 224 -13.22 3.84 35.98
CA TRP A 224 -12.64 3.21 34.79
C TRP A 224 -13.23 1.81 34.59
N ALA A 225 -13.72 1.53 33.39
CA ALA A 225 -14.12 0.18 32.99
C ALA A 225 -12.96 -0.53 32.30
N GLU A 226 -12.84 -1.83 32.51
CA GLU A 226 -11.82 -2.64 31.83
C GLU A 226 -12.20 -2.85 30.37
N LEU A 227 -11.30 -2.47 29.46
CA LEU A 227 -11.43 -2.75 28.03
C LEU A 227 -10.82 -4.10 27.68
N ALA A 228 -9.57 -4.30 28.10
CA ALA A 228 -8.81 -5.51 27.83
C ALA A 228 -7.73 -5.73 28.90
N ARG A 229 -7.45 -7.00 29.18
CA ARG A 229 -6.39 -7.44 30.08
C ARG A 229 -5.69 -8.62 29.42
N SER A 230 -4.37 -8.53 29.25
CA SER A 230 -3.57 -9.62 28.67
C SER A 230 -2.16 -9.62 29.23
N ASN A 231 -1.59 -10.82 29.31
CA ASN A 231 -0.16 -11.01 29.50
C ASN A 231 0.48 -11.10 28.12
N VAL A 232 1.44 -10.23 27.86
CA VAL A 232 1.97 -9.95 26.53
C VAL A 232 3.47 -10.20 26.55
N THR A 233 3.95 -11.10 25.69
CA THR A 233 5.38 -11.34 25.53
C THR A 233 5.92 -10.58 24.32
N ARG A 234 7.06 -9.93 24.48
CA ARG A 234 7.79 -9.23 23.41
C ARG A 234 9.27 -9.55 23.51
N THR A 235 9.96 -9.50 22.38
CA THR A 235 11.42 -9.63 22.35
C THR A 235 12.03 -8.23 22.45
N LEU A 236 12.81 -7.99 23.50
CA LEU A 236 13.54 -6.75 23.68
C LEU A 236 14.91 -6.87 23.01
N GLU A 237 15.15 -6.06 21.99
CA GLU A 237 16.44 -5.96 21.31
C GLU A 237 17.06 -4.58 21.57
N CYS A 238 18.12 -4.56 22.38
CA CYS A 238 18.87 -3.36 22.71
C CYS A 238 20.33 -3.43 22.24
N ARG A 239 20.89 -2.29 21.86
CA ARG A 239 22.27 -2.16 21.36
C ARG A 239 22.96 -1.01 22.07
N ILE A 240 24.25 -1.20 22.36
CA ILE A 240 25.11 -0.15 22.90
C ILE A 240 26.49 -0.32 22.27
N GLU A 241 27.06 0.78 21.79
CA GLU A 241 28.44 0.78 21.30
C GLU A 241 29.42 0.50 22.44
N GLU A 242 30.48 -0.26 22.18
CA GLU A 242 31.45 -0.67 23.22
C GLU A 242 32.07 0.54 23.95
N ASN A 243 32.33 1.62 23.21
CA ASN A 243 32.89 2.87 23.76
C ASN A 243 31.93 3.59 24.72
N ASN A 244 30.63 3.31 24.63
CA ASN A 244 29.56 3.94 25.39
C ASN A 244 29.06 3.07 26.56
N LYS A 245 29.64 1.88 26.79
CA LYS A 245 29.34 1.03 27.95
C LYS A 245 29.90 1.63 29.24
N LYS A 246 29.18 2.62 29.77
CA LYS A 246 29.46 3.28 31.05
C LYS A 246 28.18 3.34 31.85
N GLU A 247 28.29 3.21 33.17
CA GLU A 247 27.13 3.25 34.08
C GLU A 247 26.26 4.48 33.79
N GLY A 248 24.95 4.27 33.65
CA GLY A 248 23.96 5.31 33.37
C GLY A 248 23.85 5.76 31.91
N ARG A 249 24.56 5.12 30.97
CA ARG A 249 24.32 5.34 29.52
C ARG A 249 23.16 4.49 29.04
N ALA A 250 22.21 5.11 28.34
CA ALA A 250 21.08 4.42 27.75
C ALA A 250 21.50 3.47 26.61
N TYR A 251 20.85 2.32 26.54
CA TYR A 251 20.85 1.47 25.36
C TYR A 251 19.94 2.08 24.28
N ASP A 252 20.29 1.84 23.02
CA ASP A 252 19.43 2.06 21.87
C ASP A 252 18.59 0.79 21.67
N CYS A 253 17.32 0.84 22.07
CA CYS A 253 16.40 -0.29 22.04
C CYS A 253 15.39 -0.15 20.90
N ASP A 254 15.12 -1.26 20.22
CA ASP A 254 14.07 -1.32 19.21
C ASP A 254 12.69 -1.13 19.88
N VAL A 255 11.79 -0.43 19.18
CA VAL A 255 10.42 -0.19 19.64
C VAL A 255 9.56 -1.46 19.57
N LEU A 256 8.56 -1.55 20.45
CA LEU A 256 7.70 -2.74 20.58
C LEU A 256 6.24 -2.40 20.29
N ASP A 257 5.58 -3.15 19.41
CA ASP A 257 4.15 -2.99 19.15
C ASP A 257 3.33 -3.44 20.38
N LEU A 258 2.61 -2.51 21.02
CA LEU A 258 1.84 -2.78 22.22
C LEU A 258 0.39 -3.12 21.90
N PHE A 259 -0.33 -2.22 21.23
CA PHE A 259 -1.73 -2.44 20.86
C PHE A 259 -2.12 -1.72 19.57
N GLU A 260 -3.16 -2.22 18.88
CA GLU A 260 -3.78 -1.56 17.73
C GLU A 260 -5.31 -1.67 17.82
N PHE A 261 -6.02 -0.53 17.76
CA PHE A 261 -7.47 -0.49 17.71
C PHE A 261 -7.95 -0.06 16.35
N GLY A 262 -8.86 -0.86 15.77
CA GLY A 262 -9.54 -0.54 14.52
C GLY A 262 -10.63 0.54 14.62
N SER A 263 -10.93 1.04 15.82
CA SER A 263 -11.87 2.15 16.06
C SER A 263 -11.62 2.81 17.41
N ASN A 264 -11.54 4.15 17.44
CA ASN A 264 -11.41 4.91 18.69
C ASN A 264 -12.80 5.39 19.17
N SER A 265 -13.47 4.62 20.03
CA SER A 265 -14.84 4.93 20.44
C SER A 265 -14.97 5.64 21.78
N TYR A 266 -13.92 5.68 22.59
CA TYR A 266 -13.97 6.27 23.92
C TYR A 266 -13.11 7.53 24.00
N PRO A 267 -13.51 8.54 24.79
CA PRO A 267 -12.77 9.78 24.90
C PRO A 267 -11.47 9.66 25.70
N PHE A 268 -11.41 8.71 26.65
CA PHE A 268 -10.27 8.52 27.54
C PHE A 268 -9.89 7.05 27.68
N TYR A 269 -8.58 6.81 27.73
CA TYR A 269 -7.98 5.49 27.95
C TYR A 269 -6.93 5.58 29.06
N LEU A 270 -6.78 4.49 29.78
CA LEU A 270 -5.78 4.34 30.84
C LEU A 270 -5.09 2.99 30.66
N ILE A 271 -3.77 3.00 30.61
CA ILE A 271 -2.96 1.78 30.52
C ILE A 271 -2.15 1.63 31.79
N ASN A 272 -2.27 0.46 32.42
CA ASN A 272 -1.44 0.02 33.52
C ASN A 272 -0.61 -1.18 33.06
N ILE A 273 0.71 -1.04 33.09
CA ILE A 273 1.68 -2.09 32.73
C ILE A 273 2.45 -2.50 33.97
N ARG A 274 2.58 -3.81 34.20
CA ARG A 274 3.50 -4.38 35.18
C ARG A 274 4.52 -5.28 34.48
N ILE A 275 5.72 -5.34 35.04
CA ILE A 275 6.83 -6.19 34.56
C ILE A 275 7.21 -7.16 35.70
N PRO A 276 6.50 -8.28 35.85
CA PRO A 276 6.72 -9.20 36.97
C PRO A 276 8.02 -10.01 36.79
N ILE A 277 8.69 -10.38 37.88
CA ILE A 277 9.91 -11.19 37.84
C ILE A 277 9.72 -12.48 38.63
N ASN A 278 9.82 -13.63 37.96
CA ASN A 278 9.81 -14.92 38.64
C ASN A 278 11.24 -15.34 39.01
N GLN A 279 11.65 -15.06 40.25
CA GLN A 279 13.00 -15.36 40.71
C GLN A 279 13.36 -16.86 40.66
N ALA A 280 12.38 -17.76 40.89
CA ALA A 280 12.64 -19.19 40.82
C ALA A 280 13.02 -19.57 39.38
N GLU A 281 12.22 -19.15 38.41
CA GLU A 281 12.49 -19.38 36.98
C GLU A 281 13.81 -18.74 36.54
N CYS A 282 14.11 -17.50 36.96
CA CYS A 282 15.37 -16.86 36.62
C CYS A 282 16.61 -17.59 37.15
N ARG A 283 16.49 -18.32 38.28
CA ARG A 283 17.59 -19.14 38.81
C ARG A 283 17.80 -20.42 38.02
N TYR A 284 16.73 -21.05 37.54
CA TYR A 284 16.81 -22.31 36.80
C TYR A 284 17.08 -22.12 35.31
N SER A 285 16.47 -21.09 34.71
CA SER A 285 16.55 -20.76 33.29
C SER A 285 16.72 -19.25 33.15
N PRO A 286 17.94 -18.75 32.91
CA PRO A 286 18.19 -17.31 32.76
C PRO A 286 17.53 -16.73 31.49
N ALA A 287 17.13 -17.56 30.55
CA ALA A 287 16.37 -17.16 29.35
C ALA A 287 14.86 -16.97 29.61
N SER A 288 14.39 -17.20 30.84
CA SER A 288 12.98 -16.98 31.21
C SER A 288 12.62 -15.49 31.12
N PRO A 289 11.33 -15.15 30.93
CA PRO A 289 10.91 -13.78 30.76
C PRO A 289 11.34 -12.87 31.93
N ASN A 290 11.73 -11.63 31.61
CA ASN A 290 12.12 -10.58 32.54
C ASN A 290 13.38 -10.83 33.38
N CYS A 291 14.15 -11.89 33.13
CA CYS A 291 15.35 -12.20 33.90
C CYS A 291 16.62 -11.46 33.43
N GLN A 292 16.75 -11.18 32.13
CA GLN A 292 17.96 -10.61 31.51
C GLN A 292 17.69 -9.31 30.72
N ILE A 293 16.68 -8.54 31.15
CA ILE A 293 16.21 -7.33 30.47
C ILE A 293 17.04 -6.07 30.77
N GLY A 294 18.07 -6.16 31.60
CA GLY A 294 18.90 -5.03 32.02
C GLY A 294 18.23 -4.14 33.07
N ARG A 295 18.80 -2.95 33.30
CA ARG A 295 18.25 -1.96 34.23
C ARG A 295 17.24 -1.06 33.51
N ILE A 296 15.96 -1.30 33.75
CA ILE A 296 14.88 -0.45 33.22
C ILE A 296 14.75 0.82 34.10
N VAL A 297 14.70 1.98 33.45
CA VAL A 297 14.53 3.29 34.11
C VAL A 297 13.12 3.82 33.94
N GLY A 298 12.51 3.54 32.79
CA GLY A 298 11.20 4.03 32.43
C GLY A 298 10.63 3.31 31.21
N LEU A 299 9.36 3.60 30.97
CA LEU A 299 8.65 3.20 29.77
C LEU A 299 8.10 4.47 29.12
N ARG A 300 8.18 4.53 27.80
CA ARG A 300 7.57 5.58 26.99
C ARG A 300 6.57 4.94 26.04
N LEU A 301 5.35 5.47 26.03
CA LEU A 301 4.30 5.04 25.13
C LEU A 301 4.15 6.08 24.02
N ILE A 302 4.36 5.67 22.78
CA ILE A 302 4.11 6.48 21.59
C ILE A 302 2.76 6.03 21.03
N GLU A 303 1.77 6.89 21.15
CA GLU A 303 0.43 6.69 20.63
C GLU A 303 0.31 7.35 19.26
N ILE A 304 -0.24 6.64 18.28
CA ILE A 304 -0.47 7.14 16.92
C ILE A 304 -1.95 6.97 16.58
N HIS A 305 -2.59 8.08 16.17
CA HIS A 305 -3.98 8.09 15.75
C HIS A 305 -4.14 8.78 14.40
N GLN A 306 -5.23 8.43 13.71
CA GLN A 306 -5.63 9.15 12.51
C GLN A 306 -6.14 10.54 12.86
N ASN A 307 -5.76 11.54 12.08
CA ASN A 307 -6.23 12.91 12.29
C ASN A 307 -7.69 13.05 11.85
N GLY A 308 -8.55 13.57 12.72
CA GLY A 308 -9.98 13.73 12.46
C GLY A 308 -10.30 14.66 11.29
N GLY A 309 -9.48 15.69 11.07
CA GLY A 309 -9.63 16.58 9.91
C GLY A 309 -9.33 15.87 8.58
N PHE A 310 -8.34 14.97 8.58
CA PHE A 310 -8.05 14.13 7.41
C PHE A 310 -9.20 13.14 7.17
N THR A 311 -9.67 12.46 8.22
CA THR A 311 -10.83 11.56 8.16
C THR A 311 -12.05 12.23 7.54
N LEU A 312 -12.36 13.46 7.94
CA LEU A 312 -13.48 14.22 7.40
C LEU A 312 -13.38 14.38 5.89
N ILE A 313 -12.25 14.90 5.38
CA ILE A 313 -12.04 15.11 3.94
C ILE A 313 -12.04 13.79 3.20
N TRP A 314 -11.41 12.76 3.74
CA TRP A 314 -11.37 11.42 3.18
C TRP A 314 -12.77 10.84 2.99
N LEU A 315 -13.63 10.94 4.01
CA LEU A 315 -15.03 10.51 3.96
C LEU A 315 -15.85 11.30 2.94
N TRP A 316 -15.65 12.62 2.86
CA TRP A 316 -16.32 13.46 1.85
C TRP A 316 -15.93 13.08 0.43
N LEU A 317 -14.65 12.85 0.16
CA LEU A 317 -14.17 12.44 -1.17
C LEU A 317 -14.79 11.10 -1.58
N LYS A 318 -14.80 10.10 -0.68
CA LYS A 318 -15.47 8.82 -0.90
C LYS A 318 -16.96 8.97 -1.17
N THR A 319 -17.64 9.77 -0.35
CA THR A 319 -19.09 10.01 -0.46
C THR A 319 -19.45 10.71 -1.77
N ALA A 320 -18.61 11.64 -2.24
CA ALA A 320 -18.82 12.34 -3.51
C ALA A 320 -18.56 11.45 -4.73
N LEU A 321 -17.55 10.59 -4.69
CA LEU A 321 -17.18 9.73 -5.83
C LEU A 321 -18.05 8.48 -5.97
N THR A 322 -18.46 7.87 -4.87
CA THR A 322 -19.29 6.65 -4.87
C THR A 322 -20.50 6.73 -5.82
N PRO A 323 -21.37 7.77 -5.78
CA PRO A 323 -22.50 7.85 -6.70
C PRO A 323 -22.09 8.01 -8.16
N ILE A 324 -20.96 8.68 -8.44
CA ILE A 324 -20.42 8.86 -9.80
C ILE A 324 -19.94 7.52 -10.36
N VAL A 325 -19.24 6.73 -9.55
CA VAL A 325 -18.79 5.38 -9.92
C VAL A 325 -19.97 4.45 -10.14
N ILE A 326 -20.96 4.45 -9.25
CA ILE A 326 -22.18 3.64 -9.39
C ILE A 326 -22.96 4.03 -10.65
N ALA A 327 -23.15 5.33 -10.91
CA ALA A 327 -23.83 5.80 -12.12
C ALA A 327 -23.09 5.37 -13.39
N SER A 328 -21.76 5.43 -13.38
CA SER A 328 -20.90 5.04 -14.50
C SER A 328 -20.92 3.53 -14.74
N LEU A 329 -20.95 2.71 -13.68
CA LEU A 329 -21.15 1.27 -13.73
C LEU A 329 -22.49 0.89 -14.34
N TRP A 330 -23.57 1.50 -13.84
CA TRP A 330 -24.92 1.26 -14.36
C TRP A 330 -25.02 1.67 -15.83
N TRP A 331 -24.48 2.83 -16.20
CA TRP A 331 -24.45 3.30 -17.58
C TRP A 331 -23.67 2.37 -18.50
N TYR A 332 -22.48 1.91 -18.08
CA TYR A 332 -21.65 0.99 -18.84
C TYR A 332 -22.32 -0.37 -19.04
N TRP A 333 -22.95 -0.93 -17.99
CA TRP A 333 -23.68 -2.19 -18.08
C TRP A 333 -24.88 -2.11 -19.02
N LYS A 334 -25.68 -1.05 -18.89
CA LYS A 334 -26.85 -0.83 -19.74
C LYS A 334 -26.47 -0.78 -21.22
N ARG A 335 -25.30 -0.20 -21.56
CA ARG A 335 -24.78 -0.18 -22.93
C ARG A 335 -24.36 -1.56 -23.44
N ILE A 336 -23.82 -2.40 -22.56
CA ILE A 336 -23.44 -3.78 -22.92
C ILE A 336 -24.69 -4.63 -23.18
N GLU A 337 -25.72 -4.52 -22.35
CA GLU A 337 -26.95 -5.31 -22.49
C GLU A 337 -27.74 -4.99 -23.78
N GLN A 338 -27.60 -3.77 -24.30
CA GLN A 338 -28.22 -3.36 -25.56
C GLN A 338 -27.59 -4.01 -26.80
N LEU A 339 -26.46 -4.70 -26.67
CA LEU A 339 -25.83 -5.41 -27.77
C LEU A 339 -26.49 -6.77 -27.97
N ALA A 340 -26.76 -7.14 -29.23
CA ALA A 340 -27.32 -8.46 -29.60
C ALA A 340 -26.35 -9.65 -29.44
N ARG A 341 -25.33 -9.54 -28.58
CA ARG A 341 -24.27 -10.54 -28.37
C ARG A 341 -23.93 -10.67 -26.89
N LYS A 342 -23.34 -11.81 -26.51
CA LYS A 342 -22.85 -12.01 -25.15
C LYS A 342 -21.62 -11.11 -24.86
N PRO A 343 -21.46 -10.61 -23.62
CA PRO A 343 -20.34 -9.75 -23.25
C PRO A 343 -19.00 -10.48 -23.33
N LEU A 344 -17.97 -9.76 -23.81
CA LEU A 344 -16.60 -10.27 -23.97
C LEU A 344 -15.89 -10.39 -22.63
N LEU A 345 -14.79 -11.15 -22.63
CA LEU A 345 -13.95 -11.28 -21.45
C LEU A 345 -13.40 -9.92 -20.99
N LEU A 346 -12.98 -9.06 -21.92
CA LEU A 346 -12.48 -7.73 -21.59
C LEU A 346 -13.56 -6.82 -20.99
N GLU A 347 -14.79 -6.86 -21.52
CA GLU A 347 -15.92 -6.07 -21.02
C GLU A 347 -16.30 -6.48 -19.59
N LYS A 348 -16.29 -7.80 -19.33
CA LYS A 348 -16.49 -8.37 -17.99
C LYS A 348 -15.36 -7.98 -17.03
N ALA A 349 -14.10 -7.98 -17.49
CA ALA A 349 -12.97 -7.59 -16.66
C ALA A 349 -13.04 -6.11 -16.24
N ILE A 350 -13.42 -5.21 -17.16
CA ILE A 350 -13.63 -3.78 -16.86
C ILE A 350 -14.83 -3.61 -15.91
N MET A 351 -15.91 -4.37 -16.09
CA MET A 351 -17.04 -4.37 -15.16
C MET A 351 -16.61 -4.77 -13.74
N MET A 352 -15.87 -5.88 -13.60
CA MET A 352 -15.35 -6.34 -12.31
C MET A 352 -14.43 -5.31 -11.66
N LEU A 353 -13.59 -4.63 -12.43
CA LEU A 353 -12.72 -3.55 -11.95
C LEU A 353 -13.52 -2.34 -11.44
N GLY A 354 -14.59 -1.97 -12.14
CA GLY A 354 -15.49 -0.91 -11.67
C GLY A 354 -16.23 -1.30 -10.39
N VAL A 355 -16.71 -2.55 -10.29
CA VAL A 355 -17.38 -3.06 -9.09
C VAL A 355 -16.45 -3.08 -7.88
N SER A 356 -15.20 -3.51 -8.02
CA SER A 356 -14.24 -3.45 -6.90
C SER A 356 -13.89 -2.02 -6.51
N LEU A 357 -13.82 -1.08 -7.46
CA LEU A 357 -13.66 0.33 -7.13
C LEU A 357 -14.86 0.85 -6.33
N ALA A 358 -16.09 0.53 -6.73
CA ALA A 358 -17.29 0.94 -5.99
C ALA A 358 -17.30 0.38 -4.55
N VAL A 359 -16.83 -0.86 -4.36
CA VAL A 359 -16.67 -1.47 -3.02
C VAL A 359 -15.61 -0.72 -2.20
N LEU A 360 -14.48 -0.37 -2.82
CA LEU A 360 -13.39 0.38 -2.16
C LEU A 360 -13.83 1.79 -1.73
N ASP A 361 -14.56 2.48 -2.60
CA ASP A 361 -15.01 3.86 -2.40
C ASP A 361 -16.21 3.98 -1.46
N PHE A 362 -16.96 2.88 -1.25
CA PHE A 362 -18.13 2.88 -0.38
C PHE A 362 -17.75 3.41 1.02
N PRO A 363 -18.38 4.51 1.51
CA PRO A 363 -17.92 5.23 2.69
C PRO A 363 -18.47 4.59 3.97
N LEU A 364 -18.11 3.32 4.22
CA LEU A 364 -18.56 2.56 5.39
C LEU A 364 -18.06 3.13 6.71
N GLU A 365 -17.02 3.97 6.66
CA GLU A 365 -16.44 4.60 7.84
C GLU A 365 -17.35 5.69 8.44
N TRP A 366 -18.41 6.14 7.73
CA TRP A 366 -19.46 6.96 8.37
C TRP A 366 -20.15 6.23 9.52
N ALA A 367 -20.35 4.91 9.38
CA ALA A 367 -21.00 4.12 10.42
C ALA A 367 -20.14 4.03 11.69
N SER A 368 -18.80 4.11 11.59
CA SER A 368 -17.91 4.04 12.75
C SER A 368 -17.96 5.28 13.64
N LEU A 369 -18.55 6.39 13.17
CA LEU A 369 -18.74 7.60 13.99
C LEU A 369 -19.90 7.44 15.00
N SER A 370 -20.88 6.60 14.68
CA SER A 370 -22.06 6.37 15.52
C SER A 370 -22.06 5.00 16.21
N LEU A 371 -21.42 4.01 15.60
CA LEU A 371 -21.37 2.63 16.06
C LEU A 371 -19.92 2.23 16.35
N HIS A 372 -19.69 1.51 17.44
CA HIS A 372 -18.39 0.91 17.71
C HIS A 372 -18.15 -0.23 16.70
N MET A 373 -17.21 -0.03 15.78
CA MET A 373 -16.90 -0.99 14.71
C MET A 373 -15.40 -1.36 14.69
N PRO A 374 -14.95 -2.29 15.56
CA PRO A 374 -13.54 -2.69 15.61
C PRO A 374 -13.06 -3.37 14.31
N LEU A 375 -13.98 -3.89 13.49
CA LEU A 375 -13.74 -4.53 12.19
C LEU A 375 -13.33 -3.57 11.07
N LEU A 376 -13.34 -2.26 11.31
CA LEU A 376 -13.18 -1.24 10.27
C LEU A 376 -11.84 -1.35 9.51
N LEU A 377 -10.75 -1.52 10.25
CA LEU A 377 -9.39 -1.62 9.69
C LEU A 377 -9.25 -2.85 8.79
N LEU A 378 -9.66 -4.02 9.29
CA LEU A 378 -9.64 -5.27 8.52
C LEU A 378 -10.52 -5.16 7.27
N ALA A 379 -11.72 -4.58 7.38
CA ALA A 379 -12.59 -4.37 6.23
C ALA A 379 -11.97 -3.40 5.21
N SER A 380 -11.22 -2.38 5.64
CA SER A 380 -10.50 -1.47 4.74
C SER A 380 -9.42 -2.21 3.95
N ASP A 381 -8.59 -3.01 4.63
CA ASP A 381 -7.49 -3.75 3.98
C ASP A 381 -8.02 -4.78 2.99
N LEU A 382 -9.06 -5.54 3.37
CA LEU A 382 -9.68 -6.53 2.49
C LEU A 382 -10.26 -5.89 1.22
N ARG A 383 -10.88 -4.71 1.32
CA ARG A 383 -11.39 -3.97 0.15
C ARG A 383 -10.26 -3.49 -0.75
N GLN A 384 -9.17 -2.97 -0.17
CA GLN A 384 -8.00 -2.53 -0.92
C GLN A 384 -7.29 -3.71 -1.61
N GLY A 385 -7.10 -4.82 -0.89
CA GLY A 385 -6.54 -6.06 -1.43
C GLY A 385 -7.39 -6.64 -2.56
N LEU A 386 -8.72 -6.62 -2.43
CA LEU A 386 -9.65 -7.02 -3.49
C LEU A 386 -9.48 -6.15 -4.75
N PHE A 387 -9.43 -4.83 -4.59
CA PHE A 387 -9.23 -3.92 -5.72
C PHE A 387 -7.92 -4.21 -6.47
N TYR A 388 -6.80 -4.37 -5.76
CA TYR A 388 -5.51 -4.68 -6.40
C TYR A 388 -5.49 -6.04 -7.09
N THR A 389 -6.11 -7.05 -6.48
CA THR A 389 -6.25 -8.38 -7.09
C THR A 389 -6.95 -8.29 -8.45
N ILE A 390 -8.06 -7.54 -8.51
CA ILE A 390 -8.83 -7.36 -9.75
C ILE A 390 -8.08 -6.47 -10.75
N LEU A 391 -7.38 -5.43 -10.29
CA LEU A 391 -6.57 -4.57 -11.14
C LEU A 391 -5.43 -5.34 -11.85
N PHE A 392 -4.69 -6.18 -11.11
CA PHE A 392 -3.64 -7.01 -11.70
C PHE A 392 -4.20 -8.07 -12.65
N ALA A 393 -5.34 -8.67 -12.32
CA ALA A 393 -6.05 -9.57 -13.22
C ALA A 393 -6.47 -8.84 -14.51
N PHE A 394 -7.01 -7.63 -14.38
CA PHE A 394 -7.40 -6.78 -15.51
C PHE A 394 -6.20 -6.48 -16.43
N TRP A 395 -5.05 -6.05 -15.91
CA TRP A 395 -3.88 -5.74 -16.74
C TRP A 395 -3.40 -6.95 -17.55
N LEU A 396 -3.42 -8.14 -16.94
CA LEU A 396 -3.02 -9.36 -17.62
C LEU A 396 -4.01 -9.76 -18.73
N ILE A 397 -5.31 -9.75 -18.42
CA ILE A 397 -6.38 -10.02 -19.40
C ILE A 397 -6.32 -8.99 -20.53
N PHE A 398 -6.13 -7.71 -20.20
CA PHE A 398 -6.00 -6.63 -21.17
C PHE A 398 -4.84 -6.86 -22.14
N ALA A 399 -3.65 -7.14 -21.61
CA ALA A 399 -2.47 -7.42 -22.44
C ALA A 399 -2.64 -8.69 -23.29
N GLY A 400 -3.32 -9.71 -22.76
CA GLY A 400 -3.62 -10.95 -23.48
C GLY A 400 -4.62 -10.76 -24.62
N GLU A 401 -5.74 -10.09 -24.38
CA GLU A 401 -6.81 -9.92 -25.37
C GLU A 401 -6.42 -9.01 -26.54
N HIS A 402 -5.39 -8.18 -26.39
CA HIS A 402 -4.81 -7.37 -27.46
C HIS A 402 -3.72 -8.10 -28.27
N LEU A 403 -3.43 -9.37 -27.96
CA LEU A 403 -2.56 -10.21 -28.78
C LEU A 403 -3.32 -10.69 -30.03
N ILE A 404 -2.99 -10.09 -31.18
CA ILE A 404 -3.74 -10.25 -32.44
C ILE A 404 -3.67 -11.68 -33.03
N ASP A 405 -2.66 -12.47 -32.68
CA ASP A 405 -2.36 -13.78 -33.30
C ASP A 405 -2.67 -15.01 -32.42
N ASP A 406 -3.37 -14.84 -31.28
CA ASP A 406 -3.71 -15.95 -30.39
C ASP A 406 -5.11 -16.52 -30.73
N THR A 407 -5.21 -17.82 -30.98
CA THR A 407 -6.48 -18.52 -31.28
C THR A 407 -7.29 -18.84 -30.01
N THR A 408 -6.72 -18.61 -28.82
CA THR A 408 -7.35 -18.94 -27.52
C THR A 408 -8.03 -17.76 -26.82
N ARG A 409 -8.36 -16.69 -27.57
CA ARG A 409 -8.99 -15.46 -27.06
C ARG A 409 -10.38 -15.71 -26.46
N ASN A 410 -10.81 -14.81 -25.56
CA ASN A 410 -12.10 -14.88 -24.86
C ASN A 410 -12.30 -16.11 -23.94
N ASN A 411 -11.28 -16.94 -23.71
CA ASN A 411 -11.37 -18.05 -22.77
C ASN A 411 -10.54 -17.78 -21.51
N ILE A 412 -11.21 -17.65 -20.35
CA ILE A 412 -10.54 -17.46 -19.07
C ILE A 412 -9.60 -18.63 -18.71
N MET A 413 -9.87 -19.83 -19.22
CA MET A 413 -9.06 -21.02 -19.00
C MET A 413 -7.65 -20.89 -19.61
N SER A 414 -7.48 -20.08 -20.65
CA SER A 414 -6.17 -19.76 -21.24
C SER A 414 -5.28 -18.98 -20.26
N TYR A 415 -5.90 -18.19 -19.37
CA TYR A 415 -5.20 -17.35 -18.39
C TYR A 415 -5.02 -18.02 -17.01
N ARG A 416 -5.49 -19.26 -16.82
CA ARG A 416 -5.58 -19.92 -15.50
C ARG A 416 -4.27 -19.93 -14.71
N PHE A 417 -3.13 -20.19 -15.36
CA PHE A 417 -1.84 -20.24 -14.67
C PHE A 417 -1.37 -18.86 -14.25
N ASN A 418 -1.59 -17.85 -15.08
CA ASN A 418 -1.20 -16.47 -14.79
C ASN A 418 -2.07 -15.86 -13.69
N LEU A 419 -3.38 -16.11 -13.75
CA LEU A 419 -4.34 -15.66 -12.72
C LEU A 419 -4.14 -16.42 -11.40
N SER A 420 -3.68 -17.68 -11.45
CA SER A 420 -3.34 -18.46 -10.25
C SER A 420 -2.26 -17.77 -9.42
N PHE A 421 -1.20 -17.22 -10.03
CA PHE A 421 -0.16 -16.51 -9.27
C PHE A 421 -0.70 -15.29 -8.50
N ILE A 422 -1.60 -14.52 -9.12
CA ILE A 422 -2.24 -13.38 -8.46
C ILE A 422 -3.16 -13.89 -7.34
N GLY A 423 -3.97 -14.91 -7.62
CA GLY A 423 -4.88 -15.49 -6.64
C GLY A 423 -4.16 -16.06 -5.42
N VAL A 424 -3.04 -16.77 -5.62
CA VAL A 424 -2.21 -17.30 -4.53
C VAL A 424 -1.53 -16.19 -3.76
N ALA A 425 -0.99 -15.16 -4.43
CA ALA A 425 -0.38 -14.02 -3.75
C ALA A 425 -1.40 -13.28 -2.87
N SER A 426 -2.56 -12.95 -3.43
CA SER A 426 -3.63 -12.26 -2.71
C SER A 426 -4.20 -13.11 -1.58
N ALA A 427 -4.38 -14.42 -1.78
CA ALA A 427 -4.84 -15.32 -0.72
C ALA A 427 -3.82 -15.41 0.42
N ALA A 428 -2.52 -15.47 0.12
CA ALA A 428 -1.47 -15.50 1.14
C ALA A 428 -1.47 -14.21 1.98
N LEU A 429 -1.56 -13.03 1.34
CA LEU A 429 -1.64 -11.75 2.05
C LEU A 429 -2.95 -11.60 2.83
N MET A 430 -4.07 -12.06 2.28
CA MET A 430 -5.35 -12.08 2.99
C MET A 430 -5.31 -12.97 4.25
N ILE A 431 -4.65 -14.13 4.19
CA ILE A 431 -4.45 -14.98 5.37
C ILE A 431 -3.62 -14.24 6.41
N TYR A 432 -2.55 -13.55 6.00
CA TYR A 432 -1.75 -12.73 6.90
C TYR A 432 -2.59 -11.63 7.58
N ASP A 433 -3.37 -10.85 6.82
CA ASP A 433 -4.20 -9.77 7.36
C ASP A 433 -5.28 -10.31 8.32
N VAL A 434 -5.91 -11.43 7.99
CA VAL A 434 -6.92 -12.07 8.86
C VAL A 434 -6.29 -12.63 10.14
N VAL A 435 -5.06 -13.16 10.09
CA VAL A 435 -4.37 -13.66 11.28
C VAL A 435 -3.91 -12.51 12.17
N GLU A 436 -3.37 -11.43 11.60
CA GLU A 436 -2.91 -10.27 12.38
C GLU A 436 -4.11 -9.47 12.90
N ARG A 437 -4.85 -8.85 11.99
CA ARG A 437 -5.93 -7.91 12.33
C ARG A 437 -7.21 -8.60 12.78
N GLY A 438 -7.45 -9.83 12.34
CA GLY A 438 -8.62 -10.60 12.80
C GLY A 438 -8.49 -11.08 14.24
N VAL A 439 -7.29 -11.45 14.70
CA VAL A 439 -7.07 -11.81 16.11
C VAL A 439 -7.03 -10.58 17.00
N GLN A 440 -6.52 -9.45 16.51
CA GLN A 440 -6.54 -8.16 17.22
C GLN A 440 -7.95 -7.71 17.63
N LEU A 441 -9.00 -8.14 16.93
CA LEU A 441 -10.40 -7.85 17.30
C LEU A 441 -10.80 -8.42 18.66
N TYR A 442 -10.20 -9.55 19.05
CA TYR A 442 -10.46 -10.19 20.34
C TYR A 442 -9.41 -9.80 21.38
N ASN A 443 -8.14 -9.74 20.98
CA ASN A 443 -7.05 -9.31 21.83
C ASN A 443 -6.27 -8.16 21.18
N PRO A 444 -6.50 -6.89 21.58
CA PRO A 444 -5.85 -5.74 20.96
C PRO A 444 -4.33 -5.71 21.16
N PHE A 445 -3.80 -6.49 22.11
CA PHE A 445 -2.37 -6.62 22.36
C PHE A 445 -1.71 -7.76 21.59
N TYR A 446 -2.46 -8.45 20.72
CA TYR A 446 -1.90 -9.49 19.87
C TYR A 446 -1.02 -8.88 18.77
N SER A 447 0.09 -9.56 18.49
CA SER A 447 0.92 -9.32 17.30
C SER A 447 1.47 -10.65 16.84
N VAL A 448 1.35 -10.94 15.55
CA VAL A 448 1.87 -12.15 14.90
C VAL A 448 3.38 -12.24 15.03
N TRP A 449 4.06 -11.09 15.06
CA TRP A 449 5.51 -10.95 15.17
C TRP A 449 6.05 -11.30 16.56
N ALA A 450 5.19 -11.32 17.58
CA ALA A 450 5.60 -11.64 18.94
C ALA A 450 5.82 -13.13 19.21
N SER A 451 5.33 -14.01 18.33
CA SER A 451 5.44 -15.48 18.50
C SER A 451 6.27 -16.10 17.38
N ASP A 452 7.12 -17.07 17.71
CA ASP A 452 7.99 -17.72 16.71
C ASP A 452 7.21 -18.48 15.63
N SER A 453 6.05 -19.05 15.98
CA SER A 453 5.17 -19.71 15.02
C SER A 453 4.43 -18.69 14.15
N GLY A 454 3.90 -17.62 14.74
CA GLY A 454 3.24 -16.53 14.03
C GLY A 454 4.19 -15.83 13.06
N ALA A 455 5.36 -15.41 13.52
CA ALA A 455 6.36 -14.74 12.70
C ALA A 455 6.78 -15.61 11.51
N ARG A 456 6.99 -16.92 11.71
CA ARG A 456 7.28 -17.86 10.60
C ARG A 456 6.14 -17.93 9.58
N LEU A 457 4.88 -17.96 10.05
CA LEU A 457 3.71 -17.94 9.16
C LEU A 457 3.63 -16.62 8.38
N ALA A 458 3.82 -15.48 9.05
CA ALA A 458 3.83 -14.16 8.43
C ALA A 458 4.93 -14.04 7.36
N TYR A 459 6.17 -14.44 7.71
CA TYR A 459 7.28 -14.47 6.75
C TYR A 459 6.99 -15.39 5.56
N ALA A 460 6.39 -16.56 5.79
CA ALA A 460 6.02 -17.48 4.71
C ALA A 460 4.95 -16.88 3.79
N ALA A 461 3.91 -16.26 4.34
CA ALA A 461 2.85 -15.60 3.57
C ALA A 461 3.41 -14.45 2.70
N ILE A 462 4.24 -13.58 3.30
CA ILE A 462 4.89 -12.48 2.58
C ILE A 462 5.83 -13.02 1.49
N LEU A 463 6.65 -14.03 1.80
CA LEU A 463 7.56 -14.63 0.83
C LEU A 463 6.82 -15.25 -0.36
N VAL A 464 5.74 -16.00 -0.11
CA VAL A 464 4.87 -16.55 -1.15
C VAL A 464 4.28 -15.43 -2.01
N GLY A 465 3.77 -14.37 -1.38
CA GLY A 465 3.25 -13.19 -2.07
C GLY A 465 4.28 -12.53 -2.99
N VAL A 466 5.49 -12.29 -2.49
CA VAL A 466 6.59 -11.68 -3.26
C VAL A 466 7.01 -12.57 -4.43
N VAL A 467 7.20 -13.87 -4.21
CA VAL A 467 7.62 -14.81 -5.26
C VAL A 467 6.56 -14.93 -6.35
N CYS A 468 5.28 -15.07 -5.99
CA CYS A 468 4.18 -15.14 -6.95
C CYS A 468 4.04 -13.83 -7.74
N THR A 469 4.22 -12.69 -7.08
CA THR A 469 4.18 -11.37 -7.73
C THR A 469 5.34 -11.20 -8.71
N ALA A 470 6.54 -11.67 -8.38
CA ALA A 470 7.69 -11.64 -9.28
C ALA A 470 7.45 -12.48 -10.55
N PHE A 471 6.91 -13.69 -10.41
CA PHE A 471 6.51 -14.51 -11.57
C PHE A 471 5.42 -13.82 -12.39
N TYR A 472 4.42 -13.23 -11.75
CA TYR A 472 3.37 -12.46 -12.43
C TYR A 472 3.96 -11.33 -13.29
N PHE A 473 4.87 -10.52 -12.74
CA PHE A 473 5.50 -9.43 -13.49
C PHE A 473 6.34 -9.95 -14.66
N ALA A 474 7.09 -11.04 -14.48
CA ALA A 474 7.83 -11.67 -15.58
C ALA A 474 6.90 -12.10 -16.73
N PHE A 475 5.74 -12.69 -16.41
CA PHE A 475 4.73 -13.06 -17.41
C PHE A 475 4.09 -11.85 -18.09
N LEU A 476 3.72 -10.82 -17.31
CA LEU A 476 3.14 -9.59 -17.84
C LEU A 476 4.12 -8.92 -18.82
N MET A 477 5.40 -8.81 -18.45
CA MET A 477 6.45 -8.28 -19.31
C MET A 477 6.64 -9.11 -20.57
N SER A 478 6.65 -10.45 -20.46
CA SER A 478 6.69 -11.33 -21.63
C SER A 478 5.52 -11.09 -22.59
N LYS A 479 4.31 -10.93 -22.07
CA LYS A 479 3.11 -10.64 -22.87
C LYS A 479 3.21 -9.26 -23.53
N ILE A 480 3.65 -8.23 -22.81
CA ILE A 480 3.87 -6.89 -23.37
C ILE A 480 4.89 -6.91 -24.51
N ILE A 481 6.03 -7.60 -24.32
CA ILE A 481 7.05 -7.76 -25.37
C ILE A 481 6.47 -8.48 -26.59
N LYS A 482 5.72 -9.57 -26.38
CA LYS A 482 5.05 -10.29 -27.47
C LYS A 482 4.08 -9.40 -28.23
N VAL A 483 3.23 -8.65 -27.53
CA VAL A 483 2.31 -7.69 -28.16
C VAL A 483 3.08 -6.67 -28.99
N TRP A 484 4.16 -6.10 -28.44
CA TRP A 484 5.00 -5.13 -29.15
C TRP A 484 5.64 -5.71 -30.42
N LEU A 485 6.18 -6.93 -30.33
CA LEU A 485 6.75 -7.65 -31.48
C LEU A 485 5.69 -7.99 -32.53
N THR A 486 4.50 -8.43 -32.14
CA THR A 486 3.38 -8.72 -33.04
C THR A 486 2.92 -7.47 -33.77
N ILE A 487 2.78 -6.34 -33.06
CA ILE A 487 2.44 -5.05 -33.66
C ILE A 487 3.48 -4.63 -34.70
N ARG A 488 4.77 -4.81 -34.39
CA ARG A 488 5.87 -4.51 -35.32
C ARG A 488 5.81 -5.38 -36.57
N LYS A 489 5.55 -6.69 -36.41
CA LYS A 489 5.42 -7.65 -37.53
C LYS A 489 4.21 -7.35 -38.42
N LYS A 490 3.04 -7.09 -37.83
CA LYS A 490 1.80 -6.79 -38.58
C LYS A 490 1.91 -5.50 -39.39
N ARG A 491 2.59 -4.48 -38.86
CA ARG A 491 2.88 -3.23 -39.59
C ARG A 491 3.82 -3.44 -40.79
N ALA A 492 4.70 -4.44 -40.72
CA ALA A 492 5.62 -4.77 -41.80
C ALA A 492 5.02 -5.72 -42.86
N ALA A 493 3.86 -6.34 -42.59
CA ALA A 493 3.25 -7.30 -43.51
C ALA A 493 2.68 -6.62 -44.77
N GLN A 494 2.96 -7.19 -45.93
CA GLN A 494 2.53 -6.64 -47.23
C GLN A 494 1.01 -6.53 -47.35
N LEU A 495 0.26 -7.49 -46.80
CA LEU A 495 -1.21 -7.52 -46.82
C LEU A 495 -1.88 -6.36 -46.06
N TYR A 496 -1.16 -5.76 -45.11
CA TYR A 496 -1.59 -4.55 -44.40
C TYR A 496 -1.50 -3.30 -45.29
N ARG A 497 -0.63 -3.31 -46.32
CA ARG A 497 -0.50 -2.20 -47.27
C ARG A 497 -1.56 -2.25 -48.38
N THR A 498 -2.09 -3.42 -48.71
CA THR A 498 -3.00 -3.60 -49.86
C THR A 498 -4.48 -3.55 -49.51
N CYS A 499 -4.91 -3.85 -48.28
CA CYS A 499 -6.32 -3.78 -47.87
C CYS A 499 -6.59 -2.66 -46.86
N GLU A 500 -7.25 -1.59 -47.29
CA GLU A 500 -7.56 -0.40 -46.47
C GLU A 500 -8.45 -0.74 -45.25
N ASN A 501 -9.52 -1.52 -45.45
CA ASN A 501 -10.42 -1.93 -44.36
C ASN A 501 -9.73 -2.77 -43.28
N ARG A 502 -8.77 -3.62 -43.66
CA ARG A 502 -8.01 -4.47 -42.73
C ARG A 502 -6.95 -3.67 -41.98
N ARG A 503 -6.36 -2.68 -42.67
CA ARG A 503 -5.41 -1.72 -42.10
C ARG A 503 -6.05 -0.89 -41.01
N LEU A 504 -7.21 -0.28 -41.28
CA LEU A 504 -7.93 0.56 -40.31
C LEU A 504 -8.27 -0.21 -39.02
N LYS A 505 -8.78 -1.45 -39.15
CA LYS A 505 -9.07 -2.33 -38.01
C LYS A 505 -7.84 -2.59 -37.12
N VAL A 506 -6.68 -2.82 -37.72
CA VAL A 506 -5.43 -3.10 -37.00
C VAL A 506 -4.86 -1.82 -36.37
N GLU A 507 -4.91 -0.67 -37.06
CA GLU A 507 -4.47 0.63 -36.53
C GLU A 507 -5.23 1.03 -35.29
N VAL A 508 -6.55 0.84 -35.31
CA VAL A 508 -7.45 1.09 -34.19
C VAL A 508 -7.10 0.24 -32.96
N VAL A 509 -6.89 -1.07 -33.14
CA VAL A 509 -6.53 -1.98 -32.04
C VAL A 509 -5.17 -1.60 -31.45
N ILE A 510 -4.20 -1.23 -32.30
CA ILE A 510 -2.89 -0.76 -31.87
C ILE A 510 -2.99 0.54 -31.08
N TYR A 511 -3.85 1.47 -31.53
CA TYR A 511 -4.05 2.75 -30.87
C TYR A 511 -4.61 2.57 -29.45
N ARG A 512 -5.64 1.73 -29.28
CA ARG A 512 -6.22 1.39 -27.96
C ARG A 512 -5.18 0.83 -27.01
N PHE A 513 -4.40 -0.14 -27.48
CA PHE A 513 -3.36 -0.77 -26.67
C PHE A 513 -2.30 0.24 -26.23
N LYS A 514 -1.79 1.05 -27.17
CA LYS A 514 -0.75 2.05 -26.87
C LYS A 514 -1.25 3.15 -25.95
N PHE A 515 -2.47 3.64 -26.17
CA PHE A 515 -3.08 4.66 -25.34
C PHE A 515 -3.21 4.16 -23.89
N LEU A 516 -3.85 3.00 -23.68
CA LEU A 516 -4.04 2.50 -22.32
C LEU A 516 -2.71 2.11 -21.65
N MET A 517 -1.78 1.52 -22.40
CA MET A 517 -0.46 1.18 -21.88
C MET A 517 0.30 2.43 -21.43
N CYS A 518 0.32 3.49 -22.25
CA CYS A 518 0.95 4.76 -21.89
C CYS A 518 0.29 5.38 -20.67
N PHE A 519 -1.04 5.45 -20.64
CA PHE A 519 -1.79 6.00 -19.51
C PHE A 519 -1.53 5.22 -18.21
N THR A 520 -1.53 3.89 -18.27
CA THR A 520 -1.23 3.01 -17.12
C THR A 520 0.20 3.20 -16.62
N LEU A 521 1.19 3.31 -17.52
CA LEU A 521 2.59 3.57 -17.14
C LEU A 521 2.76 4.95 -16.50
N VAL A 522 2.05 5.98 -16.97
CA VAL A 522 2.05 7.32 -16.35
C VAL A 522 1.45 7.25 -14.96
N CYS A 523 0.30 6.60 -14.77
CA CYS A 523 -0.31 6.42 -13.44
C CYS A 523 0.59 5.64 -12.48
N ALA A 524 1.20 4.54 -12.95
CA ALA A 524 2.13 3.75 -12.15
C ALA A 524 3.39 4.55 -11.76
N GLY A 525 3.99 5.26 -12.73
CA GLY A 525 5.14 6.12 -12.50
C GLY A 525 4.84 7.25 -11.51
N ALA A 526 3.69 7.92 -11.65
CA ALA A 526 3.24 8.95 -10.72
C ALA A 526 3.01 8.39 -9.30
N THR A 527 2.46 7.18 -9.18
CA THR A 527 2.28 6.51 -7.88
C THR A 527 3.63 6.26 -7.19
N ILE A 528 4.61 5.75 -7.93
CA ILE A 528 5.95 5.44 -7.41
C ILE A 528 6.68 6.72 -7.00
N VAL A 529 6.66 7.75 -7.85
CA VAL A 529 7.27 9.05 -7.53
C VAL A 529 6.60 9.66 -6.29
N GLY A 530 5.28 9.65 -6.22
CA GLY A 530 4.53 10.12 -5.06
C GLY A 530 4.87 9.34 -3.78
N TYR A 531 5.05 8.02 -3.88
CA TYR A 531 5.44 7.18 -2.75
C TYR A 531 6.84 7.55 -2.23
N PHE A 532 7.81 7.74 -3.13
CA PHE A 532 9.15 8.17 -2.71
C PHE A 532 9.16 9.57 -2.11
N MET A 533 8.36 10.50 -2.65
CA MET A 533 8.20 11.83 -2.07
C MET A 533 7.58 11.76 -0.67
N LYS A 534 6.58 10.89 -0.46
CA LYS A 534 6.02 10.63 0.86
C LYS A 534 7.10 10.12 1.83
N GLN A 535 7.85 9.08 1.46
CA GLN A 535 8.89 8.49 2.31
C GLN A 535 9.99 9.49 2.66
N TYR A 536 10.39 10.31 1.70
CA TYR A 536 11.36 11.37 1.94
C TYR A 536 10.81 12.45 2.88
N GLY A 537 9.54 12.82 2.73
CA GLY A 537 8.85 13.73 3.63
C GLY A 537 8.77 13.20 5.07
N GLU A 538 8.44 11.92 5.25
CA GLU A 538 8.43 11.26 6.56
C GLU A 538 9.83 11.22 7.19
N ALA A 539 10.88 10.98 6.40
CA ALA A 539 12.26 11.03 6.90
C ALA A 539 12.69 12.43 7.36
N GLN A 540 12.20 13.49 6.70
CA GLN A 540 12.54 14.87 7.03
C GLN A 540 11.87 15.35 8.34
N ILE A 541 10.73 14.77 8.73
CA ILE A 541 10.05 15.04 10.02
C ILE A 541 10.96 14.71 11.21
N HIS A 542 11.88 13.76 11.06
CA HIS A 542 12.85 13.37 12.08
C HIS A 542 14.13 14.23 12.09
N SER A 543 14.21 15.27 11.25
CA SER A 543 15.34 16.21 11.22
C SER A 543 14.96 17.53 11.91
N ASP A 544 15.95 18.23 12.47
CA ASP A 544 15.76 19.43 13.33
C ASP A 544 15.06 20.63 12.64
N GLU A 545 14.73 20.56 11.34
CA GLU A 545 14.04 21.59 10.55
C GLU A 545 12.55 21.23 10.28
N ALA A 546 11.82 20.80 11.31
CA ALA A 546 10.52 20.17 11.17
C ALA A 546 9.31 21.10 10.91
N GLN A 547 9.46 22.43 10.95
CA GLN A 547 8.29 23.31 11.13
C GLN A 547 7.76 24.09 9.92
N ASP A 548 8.46 24.18 8.78
CA ASP A 548 8.03 25.08 7.68
C ASP A 548 8.02 24.47 6.26
N SER A 549 8.14 23.16 6.09
CA SER A 549 8.19 22.58 4.74
C SER A 549 6.79 22.16 4.22
N LEU A 550 6.41 22.69 3.05
CA LEU A 550 5.29 22.25 2.17
C LEU A 550 5.25 20.72 1.97
N LEU A 551 6.37 20.04 2.23
CA LEU A 551 6.54 18.60 2.13
C LEU A 551 5.84 17.82 3.25
N VAL A 552 5.65 18.39 4.44
CA VAL A 552 4.90 17.72 5.53
C VAL A 552 3.39 17.66 5.23
N SER A 553 2.83 18.71 4.61
CA SER A 553 1.49 18.69 4.00
C SER A 553 1.39 17.84 2.73
N SER A 554 2.51 17.32 2.21
CA SER A 554 2.52 16.52 0.97
C SER A 554 1.96 15.11 1.17
N THR A 555 1.93 14.58 2.40
CA THR A 555 1.51 13.20 2.67
C THR A 555 0.00 13.02 2.49
N SER A 556 -0.81 13.96 2.98
CA SER A 556 -2.27 13.95 2.74
C SER A 556 -2.61 14.17 1.27
N GLY A 557 -1.91 15.10 0.60
CA GLY A 557 -1.98 15.31 -0.85
C GLY A 557 -1.67 14.05 -1.67
N PHE A 558 -0.70 13.24 -1.23
CA PHE A 558 -0.40 11.94 -1.85
C PHE A 558 -1.58 10.97 -1.72
N PHE A 559 -2.16 10.80 -0.52
CA PHE A 559 -3.28 9.89 -0.32
C PHE A 559 -4.51 10.28 -1.16
N THR A 560 -4.92 11.55 -1.13
CA THR A 560 -6.08 12.03 -1.91
C THR A 560 -5.79 12.01 -3.42
N GLY A 561 -4.56 12.33 -3.83
CA GLY A 561 -4.12 12.29 -5.22
C GLY A 561 -4.12 10.87 -5.78
N VAL A 562 -3.55 9.89 -5.08
CA VAL A 562 -3.56 8.48 -5.52
C VAL A 562 -5.00 7.94 -5.55
N PHE A 563 -5.82 8.28 -4.56
CA PHE A 563 -7.25 7.94 -4.54
C PHE A 563 -7.98 8.47 -5.78
N GLY A 564 -7.83 9.77 -6.08
CA GLY A 564 -8.40 10.40 -7.28
C GLY A 564 -7.89 9.80 -8.58
N MET A 565 -6.60 9.45 -8.64
CA MET A 565 -5.97 8.91 -9.86
C MET A 565 -6.54 7.55 -10.23
N TRP A 566 -6.69 6.64 -9.27
CA TRP A 566 -7.27 5.32 -9.53
C TRP A 566 -8.76 5.40 -9.85
N ASN A 567 -9.48 6.33 -9.21
CA ASN A 567 -10.86 6.63 -9.56
C ASN A 567 -11.01 7.11 -11.01
N ILE A 568 -10.22 8.12 -11.40
CA ILE A 568 -10.18 8.63 -12.78
C ILE A 568 -9.77 7.53 -13.75
N TYR A 569 -8.80 6.69 -13.39
CA TYR A 569 -8.33 5.60 -14.24
C TYR A 569 -9.46 4.63 -14.62
N VAL A 570 -10.23 4.17 -13.63
CA VAL A 570 -11.34 3.22 -13.84
C VAL A 570 -12.52 3.90 -14.51
N LEU A 571 -12.87 5.13 -14.13
CA LEU A 571 -13.94 5.89 -14.79
C LEU A 571 -13.62 6.13 -16.28
N LEU A 572 -12.36 6.45 -16.60
CA LEU A 572 -11.91 6.58 -17.98
C LEU A 572 -12.03 5.25 -18.73
N LEU A 573 -11.65 4.14 -18.12
CA LEU A 573 -11.80 2.81 -18.72
C LEU A 573 -13.27 2.49 -19.02
N LEU A 574 -14.17 2.69 -18.06
CA LEU A 574 -15.61 2.50 -18.25
C LEU A 574 -16.15 3.39 -19.38
N ALA A 575 -15.75 4.66 -19.44
CA ALA A 575 -16.19 5.60 -20.46
C ALA A 575 -15.65 5.27 -21.87
N MET A 576 -14.36 4.94 -21.98
CA MET A 576 -13.69 4.76 -23.27
C MET A 576 -13.97 3.40 -23.91
N TYR A 577 -14.13 2.36 -23.11
CA TYR A 577 -14.43 1.00 -23.58
C TYR A 577 -15.94 0.69 -23.64
N ALA A 578 -16.81 1.65 -23.31
CA ALA A 578 -18.25 1.52 -23.51
C ALA A 578 -18.63 1.36 -24.99
N PRO A 579 -19.68 0.59 -25.32
CA PRO A 579 -20.24 0.53 -26.67
C PRO A 579 -20.77 1.90 -27.18
N SER A 580 -20.38 2.28 -28.40
CA SER A 580 -20.85 3.51 -29.08
C SER A 580 -22.22 3.30 -29.75
N HIS A 581 -23.06 4.36 -29.79
CA HIS A 581 -24.34 4.37 -30.52
C HIS A 581 -24.24 4.93 -31.95
N LYS A 582 -23.06 5.37 -32.38
CA LYS A 582 -22.91 5.94 -33.73
C LYS A 582 -22.82 4.82 -34.76
N VAL A 583 -23.91 4.63 -35.50
CA VAL A 583 -23.94 3.87 -36.77
C VAL A 583 -23.78 4.90 -37.90
N TYR A 584 -22.72 4.79 -38.70
CA TYR A 584 -22.53 5.64 -39.88
C TYR A 584 -23.31 5.07 -41.07
N ALA A 585 -23.90 5.95 -41.88
CA ALA A 585 -24.81 5.61 -42.98
C ALA A 585 -24.19 4.74 -44.09
N GLY A 586 -22.86 4.60 -44.17
CA GLY A 586 -22.18 3.67 -45.07
C GLY A 586 -22.16 2.20 -44.62
N ALA A 587 -22.64 1.89 -43.40
CA ALA A 587 -22.66 0.51 -42.89
C ALA A 587 -23.61 -0.41 -43.65
N SER A 588 -24.64 0.12 -44.34
CA SER A 588 -25.54 -0.64 -45.19
C SER A 588 -24.94 -1.00 -46.56
N GLN A 589 -24.04 -0.17 -47.09
CA GLN A 589 -23.39 -0.44 -48.39
C GLN A 589 -22.31 -1.53 -48.31
N LEU A 590 -21.67 -1.69 -47.14
CA LEU A 590 -20.67 -2.73 -46.90
C LEU A 590 -21.27 -4.13 -46.66
N VAL A 591 -22.58 -4.23 -46.45
CA VAL A 591 -23.29 -5.53 -46.39
C VAL A 591 -23.47 -6.07 -47.80
N ASP A 592 -23.81 -5.22 -48.76
CA ASP A 592 -23.99 -5.61 -50.16
C ASP A 592 -22.67 -6.02 -50.84
N GLU A 593 -21.55 -5.32 -50.58
CA GLU A 593 -20.23 -5.71 -51.14
C GLU A 593 -19.63 -6.98 -50.50
N ALA A 594 -19.99 -7.29 -49.25
CA ALA A 594 -19.52 -8.49 -48.57
C ALA A 594 -20.25 -9.76 -49.06
N ASP A 595 -21.53 -9.64 -49.42
CA ASP A 595 -22.32 -10.75 -50.00
C ASP A 595 -21.84 -11.11 -51.42
N GLU A 596 -21.35 -10.16 -52.22
CA GLU A 596 -20.76 -10.47 -53.54
C GLU A 596 -19.40 -11.18 -53.46
N MET A 597 -18.60 -10.94 -52.42
CA MET A 597 -17.28 -11.57 -52.25
C MET A 597 -17.30 -12.91 -51.49
N LEU A 598 -18.45 -13.32 -50.92
CA LEU A 598 -18.59 -14.57 -50.16
C LEU A 598 -18.83 -15.82 -51.03
N ASN A 599 -18.82 -15.68 -52.36
CA ASN A 599 -19.10 -16.78 -53.29
C ASN A 599 -17.87 -17.61 -53.71
N GLU A 600 -16.67 -17.30 -53.23
CA GLU A 600 -15.49 -18.16 -53.39
C GLU A 600 -15.01 -18.70 -52.04
N GLY A 601 -15.07 -20.03 -51.92
CA GLY A 601 -15.03 -20.75 -50.65
C GLY A 601 -13.81 -20.44 -49.78
N THR A 602 -14.07 -19.91 -48.58
CA THR A 602 -13.17 -20.06 -47.43
C THR A 602 -14.02 -20.07 -46.15
N GLU A 603 -13.79 -21.06 -45.30
CA GLU A 603 -14.53 -21.27 -44.06
C GLU A 603 -14.58 -20.03 -43.16
N SER A 604 -15.76 -19.80 -42.62
CA SER A 604 -16.18 -18.67 -41.79
C SER A 604 -15.29 -18.43 -40.55
N ASN A 605 -14.79 -17.20 -40.41
CA ASN A 605 -14.28 -16.66 -39.15
C ASN A 605 -15.45 -16.34 -38.20
N PRO A 606 -15.32 -16.54 -36.87
CA PRO A 606 -16.35 -16.15 -35.89
C PRO A 606 -16.47 -14.62 -35.66
N LEU A 607 -16.02 -13.80 -36.62
CA LEU A 607 -16.13 -12.34 -36.61
C LEU A 607 -16.87 -11.77 -37.84
N THR A 608 -17.47 -12.61 -38.68
CA THR A 608 -18.11 -12.18 -39.95
C THR A 608 -19.61 -12.46 -40.06
N THR A 609 -20.35 -12.62 -38.96
CA THR A 609 -21.81 -12.87 -39.07
C THR A 609 -22.62 -11.89 -38.23
N PHE A 610 -22.90 -10.73 -38.80
CA PHE A 610 -24.06 -9.88 -38.51
C PHE A 610 -24.34 -9.15 -39.82
N LEU A 611 -25.48 -9.34 -40.48
CA LEU A 611 -26.74 -8.69 -40.14
C LEU A 611 -27.93 -9.46 -40.74
N LYS A 612 -28.95 -9.73 -39.94
CA LYS A 612 -30.33 -9.91 -40.44
C LYS A 612 -31.06 -8.61 -40.08
N PRO A 613 -31.66 -7.87 -41.02
CA PRO A 613 -32.49 -6.74 -40.65
C PRO A 613 -33.77 -7.28 -39.99
N ALA A 614 -34.10 -6.73 -38.81
CA ALA A 614 -35.41 -6.92 -38.22
C ALA A 614 -36.41 -6.10 -39.05
N THR A 615 -37.44 -6.77 -39.57
CA THR A 615 -38.63 -6.14 -40.14
C THR A 615 -39.70 -6.02 -39.06
N ASP A 616 -40.20 -4.79 -38.95
CA ASP A 616 -41.36 -4.26 -38.19
C ASP A 616 -41.35 -4.30 -36.66
#